data_AF-A0A4R4KR19-F1
#
_entry.id   AF-A0A4R4KR19-F1
#
_cell.length_a   1.000
_cell.length_b   1.000
_cell.length_c   1.000
_cell.angle_alpha   90.00
_cell.angle_beta   90.00
_cell.angle_gamma   90.00
#
_symmetry.space_group_name_H-M   'P 1'
#
loop_
_entity.id
_entity.type
_entity.pdbx_description
1 polymer ?
#
loop_
_entity_poly.entity_id
_entity_poly.type
_entity_poly.pdbx_seq_one_letter_code
_entity_poly.pdbx_strand_id
1 'polypeptide(L)'
;MTTNQIRQTEAAIKLLELQVKAGRARVEQLEPLQKQLSELKKADKQLTPPPPPKAATPTKTAKKPNAYAEKQAELSKQANELRKEQAKLSNLLHKVPPHQDCPELTQRIVDLQVQIEDLWDEKKFIERNGLEPAGEFRALPEKKARPLDDVQHKAVLTVELQRLREKRSKLTRKLENPKAADSKKAEWSTELAKISSQIEQATAERYVL
;
A
#
# COMPACT_ATOMS: atom_id res chain seq x y z
N MET A 1 -17.55 1.29 30.55
CA MET A 1 -16.36 1.12 29.68
C MET A 1 -16.59 0.16 28.51
N THR A 2 -17.55 -0.76 28.63
CA THR A 2 -17.93 -1.78 27.63
C THR A 2 -18.47 -1.22 26.32
N THR A 3 -19.27 -0.15 26.35
CA THR A 3 -19.93 0.43 25.15
C THR A 3 -18.94 0.94 24.10
N ASN A 4 -17.83 1.56 24.49
CA ASN A 4 -16.79 2.01 23.56
C ASN A 4 -16.02 0.83 22.93
N GLN A 5 -15.82 -0.25 23.68
CA GLN A 5 -15.16 -1.47 23.19
C GLN A 5 -16.07 -2.23 22.20
N ILE A 6 -17.39 -2.22 22.43
CA ILE A 6 -18.38 -2.75 21.49
C ILE A 6 -18.34 -1.96 20.18
N ARG A 7 -18.33 -0.62 20.24
CA ARG A 7 -18.24 0.21 19.02
C ARG A 7 -16.94 0.00 18.25
N GLN A 8 -15.82 -0.17 18.94
CA GLN A 8 -14.52 -0.43 18.31
C GLN A 8 -14.47 -1.80 17.63
N THR A 9 -15.00 -2.84 18.28
CA THR A 9 -15.08 -4.19 17.70
C THR A 9 -16.05 -4.25 16.51
N GLU A 10 -17.18 -3.54 16.57
CA GLU A 10 -18.11 -3.40 15.43
C GLU A 10 -17.47 -2.69 14.23
N ALA A 11 -16.69 -1.62 14.47
CA ALA A 11 -15.96 -0.93 13.40
C ALA A 11 -14.88 -1.81 12.78
N ALA A 12 -14.16 -2.58 13.60
CA ALA A 12 -13.14 -3.52 13.14
C ALA A 12 -13.74 -4.64 12.26
N ILE A 13 -14.90 -5.18 12.64
CA ILE A 13 -15.62 -6.19 11.83
C ILE A 13 -16.02 -5.60 10.47
N LYS A 14 -16.62 -4.41 10.44
CA LYS A 14 -17.01 -3.75 9.17
C LYS A 14 -15.82 -3.50 8.25
N LEU A 15 -14.69 -3.09 8.81
CA LEU A 15 -13.46 -2.89 8.04
C LEU A 15 -12.94 -4.22 7.46
N LEU A 16 -12.96 -5.29 8.26
CA LEU A 16 -12.51 -6.60 7.82
C LEU A 16 -13.44 -7.21 6.76
N GLU A 17 -14.76 -7.02 6.88
CA GLU A 17 -15.73 -7.41 5.85
C GLU A 17 -15.46 -6.72 4.50
N LEU A 18 -15.14 -5.43 4.53
CA LEU A 18 -14.73 -4.69 3.32
C LEU A 18 -13.44 -5.24 2.73
N GLN A 19 -12.47 -5.61 3.56
CA GLN A 19 -11.21 -6.21 3.11
C GLN A 19 -11.41 -7.61 2.53
N VAL A 20 -12.31 -8.42 3.09
CA VAL A 20 -12.69 -9.74 2.54
C VAL A 20 -13.36 -9.58 1.18
N LYS A 21 -14.31 -8.64 1.03
CA LYS A 21 -14.94 -8.31 -0.27
C LYS A 21 -13.92 -7.85 -1.31
N ALA A 22 -12.87 -7.16 -0.88
CA ALA A 22 -11.77 -6.72 -1.73
C ALA A 22 -10.71 -7.81 -2.00
N GLY A 23 -10.88 -9.03 -1.48
CA GLY A 23 -9.92 -10.14 -1.63
C GLY A 23 -8.61 -9.95 -0.87
N ARG A 24 -8.58 -9.04 0.12
CA ARG A 24 -7.38 -8.66 0.88
C ARG A 24 -7.28 -9.32 2.25
N ALA A 25 -8.34 -9.98 2.71
CA ALA A 25 -8.42 -10.68 3.99
C ALA A 25 -9.15 -12.02 3.82
N ARG A 26 -8.90 -12.98 4.72
CA ARG A 26 -9.55 -14.30 4.73
C ARG A 26 -10.79 -14.28 5.62
N VAL A 27 -11.83 -15.04 5.24
CA VAL A 27 -13.09 -15.14 6.00
C VAL A 27 -12.86 -15.67 7.42
N GLU A 28 -11.88 -16.56 7.60
CA GLU A 28 -11.47 -17.12 8.90
C GLU A 28 -11.07 -16.06 9.94
N GLN A 29 -10.66 -14.87 9.48
CA GLN A 29 -10.25 -13.77 10.36
C GLN A 29 -11.46 -13.02 10.98
N LEU A 30 -12.69 -13.23 10.49
CA LEU A 30 -13.91 -12.62 11.03
C LEU A 30 -14.43 -13.33 12.28
N GLU A 31 -14.29 -14.65 12.35
CA GLU A 31 -14.82 -15.47 13.45
C GLU A 31 -14.33 -15.05 14.85
N PRO A 32 -13.03 -14.77 15.11
CA PRO A 32 -12.58 -14.38 16.44
C PRO A 32 -13.14 -13.03 16.89
N LEU A 33 -13.31 -12.08 15.96
CA LEU A 33 -13.87 -10.75 16.27
C LEU A 33 -15.38 -10.81 16.54
N GLN A 34 -16.10 -11.67 15.82
CA GLN A 34 -17.52 -11.91 16.08
C GLN A 34 -17.75 -12.58 17.45
N LYS A 35 -16.88 -13.53 17.83
CA LYS A 35 -16.90 -14.14 19.17
C LYS A 35 -16.65 -13.09 20.26
N GLN A 36 -15.62 -12.26 20.10
CA GLN A 36 -15.31 -11.18 21.04
C GLN A 36 -16.46 -10.16 21.18
N LEU A 37 -17.11 -9.77 20.08
CA LEU A 37 -18.29 -8.90 20.11
C LEU A 37 -19.45 -9.56 20.88
N SER A 38 -19.67 -10.86 20.68
CA SER A 38 -20.72 -11.59 21.38
C SER A 38 -20.46 -11.68 22.89
N GLU A 39 -19.21 -11.85 23.31
CA GLU A 39 -18.79 -11.86 24.71
C GLU A 39 -18.95 -10.47 25.34
N LEU A 40 -18.52 -9.41 24.66
CA LEU A 40 -18.70 -8.03 25.12
C LEU A 40 -20.17 -7.66 25.25
N LYS A 41 -21.03 -8.08 24.31
CA LYS A 41 -22.49 -7.86 24.39
C LYS A 41 -23.15 -8.69 25.50
N LYS A 42 -22.62 -9.86 25.84
CA LYS A 42 -23.09 -10.66 26.99
C LYS A 42 -22.68 -10.01 28.31
N ALA A 43 -21.46 -9.51 28.41
CA ALA A 43 -20.97 -8.77 29.57
C ALA A 43 -21.75 -7.45 29.78
N ASP A 44 -22.14 -6.77 28.70
CA ASP A 44 -22.96 -5.54 28.78
C ASP A 44 -24.41 -5.82 29.23
N LYS A 45 -24.91 -7.05 29.01
CA LYS A 45 -26.24 -7.49 29.47
C LYS A 45 -26.26 -8.03 30.91
N GLN A 46 -25.10 -8.39 31.47
CA GLN A 46 -24.96 -8.85 32.86
C GLN A 46 -24.43 -7.71 33.75
N LEU A 47 -25.25 -6.68 33.95
CA LEU A 47 -24.99 -5.61 34.93
C LEU A 47 -25.96 -5.74 36.11
N THR A 48 -25.69 -6.68 37.01
CA THR A 48 -25.96 -6.51 38.45
C THR A 48 -24.74 -5.85 39.09
N PRO A 49 -24.90 -4.86 39.98
CA PRO A 49 -23.77 -4.09 40.50
C PRO A 49 -23.13 -4.78 41.71
N PRO A 50 -21.82 -5.09 41.70
CA PRO A 50 -21.05 -5.18 42.93
C PRO A 50 -20.40 -3.82 43.27
N PRO A 51 -20.16 -3.54 44.57
CA PRO A 51 -19.70 -2.23 45.04
C PRO A 51 -18.28 -1.90 44.55
N PRO A 52 -17.93 -0.59 44.49
CA PRO A 52 -16.73 -0.12 43.81
C PRO A 52 -15.46 -0.57 44.56
N PRO A 53 -14.50 -1.25 43.89
CA PRO A 53 -13.17 -1.35 44.42
C PRO A 53 -12.47 0.03 44.31
N LYS A 54 -11.83 0.40 45.41
CA LYS A 54 -11.05 1.62 45.60
C LYS A 54 -10.16 1.92 44.39
N ALA A 55 -10.11 3.19 44.02
CA ALA A 55 -9.26 3.74 42.98
C ALA A 55 -7.80 3.32 43.18
N ALA A 56 -7.38 2.27 42.48
CA ALA A 56 -6.00 2.10 42.09
C ALA A 56 -5.74 3.13 41.01
N THR A 57 -4.95 4.13 41.37
CA THR A 57 -4.31 5.05 40.43
C THR A 57 -3.75 4.25 39.24
N PRO A 58 -3.99 4.66 37.99
CA PRO A 58 -3.35 4.02 36.86
C PRO A 58 -1.86 4.26 37.00
N THR A 59 -1.15 3.24 37.47
CA THR A 59 0.29 3.17 37.36
C THR A 59 0.55 3.27 35.87
N LYS A 60 1.03 4.43 35.41
CA LYS A 60 1.67 4.59 34.11
C LYS A 60 2.80 3.57 34.10
N THR A 61 2.51 2.37 33.62
CA THR A 61 3.53 1.47 33.12
C THR A 61 4.10 2.20 31.92
N ALA A 62 5.16 2.97 32.19
CA ALA A 62 6.08 3.41 31.16
C ALA A 62 6.54 2.13 30.47
N LYS A 63 5.86 1.80 29.36
CA LYS A 63 6.40 0.86 28.39
C LYS A 63 7.77 1.40 28.06
N LYS A 64 8.80 0.61 28.36
CA LYS A 64 10.15 0.84 27.87
C LYS A 64 10.04 1.30 26.41
N PRO A 65 10.81 2.30 25.96
CA PRO A 65 10.80 2.69 24.57
C PRO A 65 10.98 1.43 23.73
N ASN A 66 9.93 1.07 23.00
CA ASN A 66 10.01 -0.03 22.07
C ASN A 66 10.97 0.51 21.01
N ALA A 67 12.21 0.01 20.94
CA ALA A 67 13.21 0.43 19.93
C ALA A 67 12.60 0.46 18.51
N TYR A 68 11.57 -0.38 18.31
CA TYR A 68 10.63 -0.35 17.21
C TYR A 68 9.87 0.95 16.98
N ALA A 69 9.16 1.45 18.00
CA ALA A 69 8.43 2.70 17.90
C ALA A 69 9.39 3.89 17.65
N GLU A 70 10.59 3.86 18.23
CA GLU A 70 11.61 4.88 18.01
C GLU A 70 12.13 4.86 16.56
N LYS A 71 12.54 3.69 16.05
CA LYS A 71 12.99 3.56 14.65
C LYS A 71 11.90 3.94 13.65
N GLN A 72 10.65 3.56 13.89
CA GLN A 72 9.54 3.98 13.04
C GLN A 72 9.28 5.49 13.07
N ALA A 73 9.38 6.11 14.25
CA ALA A 73 9.23 7.55 14.40
C ALA A 73 10.36 8.30 13.69
N GLU A 74 11.59 7.80 13.78
CA GLU A 74 12.76 8.34 13.10
C GLU A 74 12.62 8.27 11.57
N LEU A 75 12.30 7.10 11.01
CA LEU A 75 12.06 6.95 9.56
C LEU A 75 10.92 7.85 9.08
N SER A 76 9.85 7.99 9.88
CA SER A 76 8.74 8.88 9.55
C SER A 76 9.15 10.36 9.60
N LYS A 77 10.05 10.73 10.51
CA LYS A 77 10.60 12.09 10.61
C LYS A 77 11.47 12.40 9.40
N GLN A 78 12.39 11.50 9.05
CA GLN A 78 13.26 11.63 7.87
C GLN A 78 12.45 11.74 6.57
N ALA A 79 11.44 10.89 6.38
CA ALA A 79 10.56 10.96 5.20
C ALA A 79 9.80 12.30 5.11
N ASN A 80 9.39 12.87 6.25
CA ASN A 80 8.74 14.17 6.29
C ASN A 80 9.71 15.32 6.00
N GLU A 81 10.97 15.23 6.43
CA GLU A 81 12.01 16.20 6.10
C GLU A 81 12.30 16.20 4.59
N LEU A 82 12.50 15.02 4.00
CA LEU A 82 12.68 14.90 2.55
C LEU A 82 11.46 15.40 1.76
N ARG A 83 10.23 15.15 2.23
CA ARG A 83 9.03 15.74 1.61
C ARG A 83 9.00 17.26 1.68
N LYS A 84 9.45 17.85 2.78
CA LYS A 84 9.56 19.31 2.89
C LYS A 84 10.58 19.84 1.89
N GLU A 85 11.71 19.18 1.72
CA GLU A 85 12.71 19.54 0.70
C GLU A 85 12.15 19.40 -0.72
N GLN A 86 11.48 18.29 -1.02
CA GLN A 86 10.83 18.06 -2.31
C GLN A 86 9.81 19.16 -2.62
N ALA A 87 8.98 19.53 -1.63
CA ALA A 87 8.02 20.61 -1.77
C ALA A 87 8.70 21.98 -1.99
N LYS A 88 9.81 22.25 -1.30
CA LYS A 88 10.61 23.48 -1.53
C LYS A 88 11.14 23.54 -2.96
N LEU A 89 11.71 22.45 -3.47
CA LEU A 89 12.25 22.39 -4.83
C LEU A 89 11.15 22.45 -5.89
N SER A 90 10.02 21.78 -5.66
CA SER A 90 8.84 21.88 -6.53
C SER A 90 8.29 23.32 -6.58
N ASN A 91 8.28 24.00 -5.42
CA ASN A 91 7.98 25.43 -5.35
C ASN A 91 9.07 26.32 -5.97
N LEU A 92 10.22 25.82 -6.40
CA LEU A 92 11.16 26.60 -7.21
C LEU A 92 10.87 26.44 -8.71
N LEU A 93 10.26 25.33 -9.13
CA LEU A 93 9.93 25.08 -10.54
C LEU A 93 8.98 26.14 -11.11
N HIS A 94 8.05 26.69 -10.33
CA HIS A 94 7.16 27.75 -10.81
C HIS A 94 7.90 29.08 -11.10
N LYS A 95 9.11 29.25 -10.56
CA LYS A 95 9.96 30.44 -10.80
C LYS A 95 10.88 30.25 -12.01
N VAL A 96 10.98 29.03 -12.53
CA VAL A 96 11.78 28.72 -13.72
C VAL A 96 11.01 29.21 -14.95
N PRO A 97 11.64 30.00 -15.84
CA PRO A 97 11.01 30.42 -17.09
C PRO A 97 10.60 29.21 -17.95
N PRO A 98 9.46 29.28 -18.68
CA PRO A 98 8.91 28.13 -19.41
C PRO A 98 9.79 27.62 -20.57
N HIS A 99 10.80 28.39 -20.97
CA HIS A 99 11.72 28.04 -22.05
C HIS A 99 13.09 27.57 -21.56
N GLN A 100 13.29 27.48 -20.24
CA GLN A 100 14.56 27.10 -19.65
C GLN A 100 14.45 25.72 -19.00
N ASP A 101 15.21 24.76 -19.53
CA ASP A 101 15.32 23.44 -18.92
C ASP A 101 16.13 23.52 -17.62
N CYS A 102 15.64 22.85 -16.59
CA CYS A 102 16.30 22.76 -15.28
C CYS A 102 16.46 21.29 -14.87
N PRO A 103 17.37 20.55 -15.54
CA PRO A 103 17.56 19.12 -15.30
C PRO A 103 18.04 18.85 -13.88
N GLU A 104 18.86 19.71 -13.29
CA GLU A 104 19.39 19.52 -11.93
C GLU A 104 18.27 19.57 -10.87
N LEU A 105 17.34 20.52 -11.01
CA LEU A 105 16.20 20.70 -10.11
C LEU A 105 15.22 19.52 -10.21
N THR A 106 14.91 19.11 -11.44
CA THR A 106 14.01 17.99 -11.70
C THR A 106 14.62 16.65 -11.30
N GLN A 107 15.90 16.42 -11.59
CA GLN A 107 16.63 15.23 -11.14
C GLN A 107 16.66 15.15 -9.62
N ARG A 108 16.95 16.26 -8.91
CA ARG A 108 16.94 16.27 -7.46
C ARG A 108 15.54 15.98 -6.87
N ILE A 109 14.47 16.47 -7.49
CA ILE A 109 13.09 16.17 -7.05
C ILE A 109 12.78 14.68 -7.21
N VAL A 110 13.20 14.07 -8.32
CA VAL A 110 13.04 12.63 -8.57
C VAL A 110 13.86 11.81 -7.57
N ASP A 111 15.11 12.19 -7.31
CA ASP A 111 15.97 11.52 -6.33
C ASP A 111 15.39 11.57 -4.92
N LEU A 112 14.81 12.71 -4.51
CA LEU A 112 14.11 12.84 -3.23
C LEU A 112 12.88 11.93 -3.17
N GLN A 113 12.15 11.76 -4.27
CA GLN A 113 11.01 10.86 -4.33
C GLN A 113 11.43 9.41 -4.10
N VAL A 114 12.50 8.96 -4.78
CA VAL A 114 13.06 7.61 -4.60
C VAL A 114 13.47 7.39 -3.14
N GLN A 115 14.17 8.35 -2.53
CA GLN A 115 14.58 8.25 -1.11
C GLN A 115 13.38 8.16 -0.15
N ILE A 116 12.31 8.92 -0.42
CA ILE A 116 11.08 8.84 0.38
C ILE A 116 10.45 7.45 0.25
N GLU A 117 10.38 6.91 -0.97
CA GLU A 117 9.85 5.57 -1.22
C GLU A 117 10.67 4.48 -0.50
N ASP A 118 12.00 4.58 -0.53
CA ASP A 118 12.90 3.67 0.18
C ASP A 118 12.65 3.67 1.70
N LEU A 119 12.47 4.85 2.32
CA LEU A 119 12.14 4.96 3.75
C LEU A 119 10.75 4.38 4.08
N TRP A 120 9.78 4.53 3.18
CA TRP A 120 8.45 3.93 3.35
C TRP A 120 8.50 2.41 3.24
N ASP A 121 9.32 1.89 2.33
CA ASP A 121 9.53 0.46 2.18
C ASP A 121 10.30 -0.12 3.38
N GLU A 122 11.27 0.61 3.95
CA GLU A 122 11.94 0.21 5.20
C GLU A 122 10.95 0.17 6.35
N LYS A 123 10.11 1.20 6.47
CA LYS A 123 9.07 1.23 7.50
C LYS A 123 8.10 0.06 7.36
N LYS A 124 7.62 -0.23 6.15
CA LYS A 124 6.73 -1.39 5.88
C LYS A 124 7.42 -2.72 6.12
N PHE A 125 8.72 -2.81 5.82
CA PHE A 125 9.52 -4.00 6.08
C PHE A 125 9.61 -4.26 7.58
N ILE A 126 9.93 -3.23 8.38
CA ILE A 126 9.93 -3.29 9.84
C ILE A 126 8.54 -3.68 10.37
N GLU A 127 7.45 -3.15 9.79
CA GLU A 127 6.08 -3.54 10.15
C GLU A 127 5.74 -5.01 9.92
N ARG A 128 6.33 -5.63 8.89
CA ARG A 128 6.06 -7.02 8.52
C ARG A 128 6.97 -8.01 9.23
N ASN A 129 8.25 -7.67 9.41
CA ASN A 129 9.29 -8.59 9.88
C ASN A 129 9.74 -8.30 11.32
N GLY A 130 9.29 -7.19 11.92
CA GLY A 130 9.76 -6.74 13.23
C GLY A 130 11.14 -6.07 13.18
N LEU A 131 11.72 -5.80 14.36
CA LEU A 131 13.08 -5.28 14.49
C LEU A 131 14.08 -6.45 14.56
N GLU A 132 14.26 -7.18 13.47
CA GLU A 132 15.38 -8.12 13.45
C GLU A 132 16.69 -7.36 13.25
N PRO A 133 17.70 -7.59 14.12
CA PRO A 133 19.01 -6.94 14.01
C PRO A 133 19.89 -7.52 12.90
N ALA A 134 19.42 -8.56 12.19
CA ALA A 134 20.22 -9.34 11.23
C ALA A 134 19.71 -9.28 9.78
N GLY A 135 18.52 -8.71 9.54
CA GLY A 135 18.03 -8.48 8.19
C GLY A 135 18.65 -7.20 7.65
N GLU A 136 19.72 -7.28 6.88
CA GLU A 136 20.19 -6.17 6.05
C GLU A 136 18.99 -5.70 5.20
N PHE A 137 18.35 -4.60 5.60
CA PHE A 137 17.38 -3.94 4.74
C PHE A 137 18.18 -3.42 3.56
N ARG A 138 18.13 -4.16 2.44
CA ARG A 138 18.87 -3.95 1.18
C ARG A 138 20.10 -3.06 1.41
N ALA A 139 21.27 -3.66 1.64
CA ALA A 139 22.54 -2.95 1.49
C ALA A 139 22.39 -2.03 0.26
N LEU A 140 22.36 -0.71 0.49
CA LEU A 140 21.98 0.25 -0.54
C LEU A 140 22.80 -0.10 -1.76
N PRO A 141 22.20 -0.56 -2.88
CA PRO A 141 22.99 -0.78 -4.07
C PRO A 141 23.67 0.56 -4.35
N GLU A 142 25.00 0.55 -4.43
CA GLU A 142 25.80 1.71 -4.82
C GLU A 142 25.03 2.47 -5.89
N LYS A 143 24.80 3.77 -5.65
CA LYS A 143 24.05 4.70 -6.49
C LYS A 143 24.67 4.76 -7.90
N LYS A 144 24.48 3.73 -8.71
CA LYS A 144 24.64 3.82 -10.15
C LYS A 144 23.42 4.61 -10.60
N ALA A 145 23.64 5.87 -10.93
CA ALA A 145 22.65 6.70 -11.59
C ALA A 145 22.09 5.87 -12.76
N ARG A 146 20.83 5.43 -12.64
CA ARG A 146 20.17 4.77 -13.76
C ARG A 146 20.04 5.83 -14.84
N PRO A 147 20.44 5.55 -16.09
CA PRO A 147 20.29 6.52 -17.16
C PRO A 147 18.81 6.92 -17.25
N LEU A 148 18.56 8.22 -17.46
CA LEU A 148 17.22 8.79 -17.51
C LEU A 148 16.31 8.05 -18.50
N ASP A 149 16.91 7.52 -19.57
CA ASP A 149 16.26 6.67 -20.58
C ASP A 149 15.60 5.42 -19.99
N ASP A 150 16.22 4.73 -19.03
CA ASP A 150 15.64 3.52 -18.41
C ASP A 150 14.38 3.85 -17.62
N VAL A 151 14.35 5.02 -16.97
CA VAL A 151 13.20 5.49 -16.19
C VAL A 151 12.05 5.86 -17.12
N GLN A 152 12.34 6.57 -18.22
CA GLN A 152 11.35 6.90 -19.23
C GLN A 152 10.79 5.66 -19.91
N HIS A 153 11.66 4.70 -20.26
CA HIS A 153 11.26 3.46 -20.90
C HIS A 153 10.34 2.61 -19.99
N LYS A 154 10.68 2.50 -18.69
CA LYS A 154 9.79 1.83 -17.71
C LYS A 154 8.45 2.54 -17.55
N ALA A 155 8.42 3.87 -17.61
CA ALA A 155 7.18 4.64 -17.55
C ALA A 155 6.28 4.35 -18.77
N VAL A 156 6.87 4.32 -19.97
CA VAL A 156 6.17 3.96 -21.22
C VAL A 156 5.59 2.54 -21.14
N LEU A 157 6.40 1.56 -20.75
CA LEU A 157 5.95 0.17 -20.58
C LEU A 157 4.82 0.05 -19.54
N THR A 158 4.83 0.87 -18.49
CA THR A 158 3.78 0.85 -17.47
C THR A 158 2.44 1.34 -18.03
N VAL A 159 2.45 2.42 -18.82
CA VAL A 159 1.25 2.93 -19.50
C VAL A 159 0.74 1.93 -20.53
N GLU A 160 1.63 1.29 -21.27
CA GLU A 160 1.27 0.28 -22.26
C GLU A 160 0.64 -0.96 -21.62
N LEU A 161 1.24 -1.47 -20.54
CA LEU A 161 0.67 -2.57 -19.75
C LEU A 161 -0.73 -2.25 -19.24
N GLN A 162 -0.96 -1.00 -18.78
CA GLN A 162 -2.29 -0.59 -18.36
C GLN A 162 -3.30 -0.64 -19.52
N ARG A 163 -2.93 -0.09 -20.69
CA ARG A 163 -3.79 -0.12 -21.90
C ARG A 163 -4.11 -1.55 -22.32
N LEU A 164 -3.13 -2.45 -22.30
CA LEU A 164 -3.32 -3.86 -22.65
C LEU A 164 -4.26 -4.56 -21.66
N ARG A 165 -4.12 -4.31 -20.36
CA ARG A 165 -5.02 -4.86 -19.31
C ARG A 165 -6.45 -4.36 -19.48
N GLU A 166 -6.64 -3.09 -19.81
CA GLU A 166 -7.96 -2.52 -20.09
C GLU A 166 -8.59 -3.17 -21.34
N LYS A 167 -7.81 -3.37 -22.42
CA LYS A 167 -8.28 -4.08 -23.61
C LYS A 167 -8.66 -5.54 -23.29
N ARG A 168 -7.84 -6.25 -22.51
CA ARG A 168 -8.15 -7.61 -22.04
C ARG A 168 -9.47 -7.64 -21.28
N SER A 169 -9.68 -6.72 -20.34
CA SER A 169 -10.93 -6.62 -19.56
C SER A 169 -12.16 -6.32 -20.44
N LYS A 170 -12.00 -5.50 -21.50
CA LYS A 170 -13.07 -5.26 -22.47
C LYS A 170 -13.40 -6.50 -23.29
N LEU A 171 -12.39 -7.27 -23.73
CA LEU A 171 -12.59 -8.50 -24.50
C LEU A 171 -13.20 -9.62 -23.65
N THR A 172 -12.78 -9.79 -22.39
CA THR A 172 -13.40 -10.77 -21.48
C THR A 172 -14.89 -10.46 -21.28
N ARG A 173 -15.26 -9.20 -21.05
CA ARG A 173 -16.67 -8.78 -20.95
C ARG A 173 -17.47 -9.03 -22.23
N LYS A 174 -16.84 -8.88 -23.40
CA LYS A 174 -17.49 -9.20 -24.69
C LYS A 174 -17.73 -10.70 -24.85
N LEU A 175 -16.80 -11.53 -24.40
CA LEU A 175 -16.93 -13.00 -24.41
C LEU A 175 -17.99 -13.51 -23.42
N GLU A 176 -18.13 -12.86 -22.27
CA GLU A 176 -19.17 -13.16 -21.28
C GLU A 176 -20.60 -12.81 -21.76
N ASN A 177 -20.75 -12.06 -22.86
CA ASN A 177 -22.06 -11.70 -23.38
C ASN A 177 -22.73 -12.92 -24.06
N PRO A 178 -23.83 -13.46 -23.49
CA PRO A 178 -24.48 -14.66 -24.02
C PRO A 178 -25.14 -14.42 -25.40
N LYS A 179 -25.40 -13.16 -25.77
CA LYS A 179 -26.05 -12.77 -27.03
C LYS A 179 -25.07 -12.59 -28.20
N ALA A 180 -23.77 -12.74 -27.99
CA ALA A 180 -22.79 -12.60 -29.05
C ALA A 180 -22.80 -13.83 -29.99
N ALA A 181 -22.68 -13.57 -31.29
CA ALA A 181 -22.53 -14.63 -32.30
C ALA A 181 -21.22 -15.40 -32.10
N ASP A 182 -21.23 -16.71 -32.35
CA ASP A 182 -20.09 -17.59 -32.07
C ASP A 182 -18.86 -17.27 -32.92
N SER A 183 -19.05 -16.76 -34.15
CA SER A 183 -17.94 -16.24 -34.98
C SER A 183 -17.21 -15.08 -34.31
N LYS A 184 -17.95 -14.11 -33.75
CA LYS A 184 -17.36 -12.97 -33.02
C LYS A 184 -16.70 -13.39 -31.72
N LYS A 185 -17.24 -14.42 -31.04
CA LYS A 185 -16.60 -14.99 -29.85
C LYS A 185 -15.26 -15.65 -30.20
N ALA A 186 -15.17 -16.36 -31.33
CA ALA A 186 -13.92 -16.93 -31.80
C ALA A 186 -12.89 -15.83 -32.15
N GLU A 187 -13.30 -14.75 -32.81
CA GLU A 187 -12.43 -13.60 -33.06
C GLU A 187 -11.92 -12.98 -31.75
N TRP A 188 -12.82 -12.68 -30.80
CA TRP A 188 -12.42 -12.08 -29.52
C TRP A 188 -11.56 -13.00 -28.66
N SER A 189 -11.73 -14.33 -28.75
CA SER A 189 -10.89 -15.27 -28.01
C SER A 189 -9.46 -15.32 -28.56
N THR A 190 -9.28 -15.25 -29.88
CA THR A 190 -7.96 -15.14 -30.50
C THR A 190 -7.29 -13.80 -30.18
N GLU A 191 -8.05 -12.70 -30.21
CA GLU A 191 -7.55 -11.38 -29.80
C GLU A 191 -7.16 -11.37 -28.31
N LEU A 192 -7.92 -12.02 -27.44
CA LEU A 192 -7.62 -12.13 -26.02
C LEU A 192 -6.32 -12.89 -25.78
N ALA A 193 -6.10 -14.01 -26.49
CA ALA A 193 -4.86 -14.77 -26.42
C ALA A 193 -3.65 -13.91 -26.84
N LYS A 194 -3.78 -13.16 -27.96
CA LYS A 194 -2.74 -12.25 -28.45
C LYS A 194 -2.41 -11.16 -27.43
N ILE A 195 -3.43 -10.50 -26.86
CA ILE A 195 -3.24 -9.47 -25.84
C ILE A 195 -2.62 -10.05 -24.56
N SER A 196 -2.98 -11.27 -24.19
CA SER A 196 -2.41 -11.92 -22.99
C SER A 196 -0.93 -12.20 -23.18
N SER A 197 -0.53 -12.70 -24.35
CA SER A 197 0.90 -12.87 -24.71
C SER A 197 1.66 -11.53 -24.72
N GLN A 198 1.07 -10.46 -25.26
CA GLN A 198 1.67 -9.12 -25.23
C GLN A 198 1.87 -8.58 -23.81
N ILE A 199 0.91 -8.83 -22.91
CA ILE A 199 1.06 -8.46 -21.49
C ILE A 199 2.23 -9.21 -20.88
N GLU A 200 2.36 -10.51 -21.12
CA GLU A 200 3.46 -11.33 -20.60
C GLU A 200 4.82 -10.81 -21.09
N GLN A 201 4.95 -10.54 -22.39
CA GLN A 201 6.16 -9.98 -22.99
C GLN A 201 6.52 -8.62 -22.38
N ALA A 202 5.58 -7.67 -22.36
CA ALA A 202 5.82 -6.33 -21.78
C ALA A 202 6.09 -6.37 -20.27
N THR A 203 5.51 -7.33 -19.53
CA THR A 203 5.88 -7.55 -18.12
C THR A 203 7.30 -8.08 -18.00
N ALA A 204 7.70 -9.07 -18.82
CA ALA A 204 9.04 -9.63 -18.78
C ALA A 204 10.10 -8.56 -19.12
N GLU A 205 9.86 -7.77 -20.16
CA GLU A 205 10.72 -6.65 -20.57
C GLU A 205 10.89 -5.62 -19.45
N ARG A 206 9.81 -5.27 -18.75
CA ARG A 206 9.85 -4.36 -17.59
C ARG A 206 10.65 -4.92 -16.40
N TYR A 207 10.75 -6.24 -16.24
CA TYR A 207 11.52 -6.87 -15.16
C TYR A 207 13.00 -7.04 -15.49
N VAL A 208 13.35 -7.08 -16.78
CA VAL A 208 14.75 -7.18 -17.26
C VAL A 208 15.46 -5.83 -17.21
N LEU A 209 14.72 -4.72 -17.43
CA LEU A 209 15.18 -3.35 -17.26
C LEU A 209 15.16 -2.92 -15.79
#